data_AF-A0A7R7VQ68-F1
#
_entry.id   AF-A0A7R7VQ68-F1
#
_cell.length_a   1.000
_cell.length_b   1.000
_cell.length_c   1.000
_cell.angle_alpha   90.00
_cell.angle_beta   90.00
_cell.angle_gamma   90.00
#
_symmetry.space_group_name_H-M   'P 1'
#
loop_
_entity.id
_entity.type
_entity.pdbx_description
1 polymer ?
#
loop_
_entity_poly.entity_id
_entity_poly.type
_entity_poly.pdbx_seq_one_letter_code
_entity_poly.pdbx_strand_id
1 'polypeptide(L)'
;MLLRNSLCRFSTPSSWISRASPSIAMPLRAKVTNPAFGVTAKMSTLAELTKPQEGDETDDVLFNSLYGVRLVELNRPAKFNALNGSMARKILPRLKEWEKSELANVIMVSGAGEKALCAGGDVAALALQNEQGIEGQKKSSDFFGLEFRLDHAIAGYKKPYISVMDGVTMGGGVGLSVHAPFRIATERTLFAMPETTIGYFPDVGGSFFLSRLDGEIGTYLALTSERLKGVQSLYAGIATHYIDSSVLGNMTQRLSELVFKDYSSLRERLDLVNQTISEFSTGLPSIQEQPILLAGNLRNAIDRCFQYNSVEEIFQALEREAEQKEWAQKTLETLSSRSPTSLKVALRALRLGRRWTIDETFQREHGIAAHFMRHPDFVEGVKARLMSKPPRQASWQPATLSEVTDEYVASFFKLPEGESRMELFGDAEFREYPHAQYALPSEQEIERFVRDTSKDRNETVNQFVSKWGQKEGVKEKVAEVLARRTVSDGKGGLKWD
;
A
#
# COMPACT_ATOMS: atom_id res chain seq x y z
N MET A 1 -36.68 -33.15 37.28
CA MET A 1 -36.83 -31.83 37.93
C MET A 1 -35.51 -31.10 37.73
N LEU A 2 -35.39 -30.28 36.68
CA LEU A 2 -35.69 -28.84 36.59
C LEU A 2 -34.43 -27.96 36.80
N LEU A 3 -34.06 -27.27 35.71
CA LEU A 3 -33.56 -25.87 35.61
C LEU A 3 -32.15 -25.56 36.18
N ARG A 4 -31.27 -24.78 35.54
CA ARG A 4 -31.40 -23.68 34.58
C ARG A 4 -30.07 -23.45 33.84
N ASN A 5 -30.12 -23.26 32.52
CA ASN A 5 -29.05 -22.67 31.71
C ASN A 5 -29.08 -21.14 31.83
N SER A 6 -27.92 -20.52 32.04
CA SER A 6 -27.71 -19.08 31.84
C SER A 6 -26.57 -18.86 30.86
N LEU A 7 -26.94 -18.61 29.60
CA LEU A 7 -26.06 -18.10 28.55
C LEU A 7 -25.98 -16.58 28.69
N CYS A 8 -24.84 -16.05 29.15
CA CYS A 8 -24.50 -14.64 28.97
C CYS A 8 -23.88 -14.46 27.58
N ARG A 9 -24.67 -13.99 26.62
CA ARG A 9 -24.16 -13.43 25.37
C ARG A 9 -23.51 -12.08 25.68
N PHE A 10 -22.19 -12.01 25.63
CA PHE A 10 -21.50 -10.72 25.54
C PHE A 10 -21.66 -10.16 24.13
N SER A 11 -22.18 -8.95 24.06
CA SER A 11 -22.33 -8.13 22.86
C SER A 11 -20.97 -7.78 22.24
N THR A 12 -20.86 -7.90 20.92
CA THR A 12 -19.73 -7.46 20.10
C THR A 12 -19.59 -5.93 20.07
N PRO A 13 -18.37 -5.35 20.07
CA PRO A 13 -18.18 -3.92 19.91
C PRO A 13 -18.36 -3.52 18.43
N SER A 14 -19.23 -2.53 18.19
CA SER A 14 -19.39 -1.80 16.94
C SER A 14 -18.40 -0.63 16.86
N SER A 15 -17.96 -0.30 15.64
CA SER A 15 -16.99 0.74 15.24
C SER A 15 -16.80 1.89 16.24
N TRP A 16 -15.55 2.13 16.63
CA TRP A 16 -15.12 3.17 17.57
C TRP A 16 -15.53 4.60 17.17
N ILE A 17 -15.83 4.83 15.90
CA ILE A 17 -16.27 6.12 15.34
C ILE A 17 -17.73 6.47 15.71
N SER A 18 -18.53 5.50 16.20
CA SER A 18 -19.96 5.72 16.51
C SER A 18 -20.27 6.24 17.94
N ARG A 19 -19.27 6.58 18.77
CA ARG A 19 -19.51 7.12 20.12
C ARG A 19 -19.17 8.60 20.25
N ALA A 20 -19.98 9.44 19.60
CA ALA A 20 -20.14 10.83 20.01
C ALA A 20 -21.41 11.42 19.38
N SER A 21 -22.54 11.39 20.09
CA SER A 21 -23.63 12.39 20.01
C SER A 21 -24.77 12.04 20.99
N PRO A 22 -25.29 12.98 21.79
CA PRO A 22 -26.59 12.85 22.42
C PRO A 22 -27.70 13.11 21.41
N SER A 23 -28.80 12.38 21.55
CA SER A 23 -30.01 12.46 20.72
C SER A 23 -30.55 13.89 20.60
N ILE A 24 -30.49 14.47 19.41
CA ILE A 24 -31.24 15.68 19.05
C ILE A 24 -32.15 15.32 17.86
N ALA A 25 -33.43 15.57 18.06
CA ALA A 25 -34.51 15.31 17.11
C ALA A 25 -34.24 15.97 15.74
N MET A 26 -34.53 15.23 14.66
CA MET A 26 -34.49 15.72 13.28
C MET A 26 -35.39 16.95 13.07
N PRO A 27 -34.88 18.04 12.48
CA PRO A 27 -35.71 18.96 11.74
C PRO A 27 -35.60 18.70 10.22
N LEU A 28 -36.79 18.51 9.63
CA LEU A 28 -37.21 18.72 8.24
C LEU A 28 -36.14 18.95 7.14
N ARG A 29 -36.20 18.02 6.18
CA ARG A 29 -35.52 17.97 4.88
C ARG A 29 -35.77 19.25 4.05
N ALA A 30 -34.78 20.14 3.94
CA ALA A 30 -34.80 21.24 2.98
C ALA A 30 -34.28 20.74 1.62
N LYS A 31 -35.18 20.64 0.63
CA LYS A 31 -34.80 20.53 -0.79
C LYS A 31 -34.28 21.89 -1.26
N VAL A 32 -32.97 22.02 -1.46
CA VAL A 32 -32.41 23.15 -2.20
C VAL A 32 -32.28 22.75 -3.66
N THR A 33 -33.21 23.22 -4.48
CA THR A 33 -33.07 23.29 -5.94
C THR A 33 -32.79 24.72 -6.31
N ASN A 34 -31.55 25.05 -6.66
CA ASN A 34 -31.23 26.35 -7.23
C ASN A 34 -30.66 26.17 -8.64
N PRO A 35 -31.43 26.42 -9.71
CA PRO A 35 -30.95 26.31 -11.08
C PRO A 35 -30.46 27.70 -11.54
N ALA A 36 -29.23 28.07 -11.20
CA ALA A 36 -28.69 29.34 -11.67
C ALA A 36 -27.16 29.38 -11.69
N PHE A 37 -26.50 28.44 -12.38
CA PHE A 37 -25.13 28.62 -12.90
C PHE A 37 -24.98 27.83 -14.20
N GLY A 38 -25.60 28.32 -15.26
CA GLY A 38 -25.21 27.96 -16.63
C GLY A 38 -23.94 28.70 -16.97
N VAL A 39 -22.79 28.09 -16.70
CA VAL A 39 -21.49 28.56 -17.21
C VAL A 39 -21.05 27.60 -18.30
N THR A 40 -21.19 28.05 -19.55
CA THR A 40 -20.51 27.49 -20.71
C THR A 40 -19.02 27.75 -20.57
N ALA A 41 -18.33 26.91 -19.78
CA ALA A 41 -16.88 26.90 -19.71
C ALA A 41 -16.33 26.02 -20.83
N LYS A 42 -15.46 26.60 -21.66
CA LYS A 42 -14.68 25.89 -22.69
C LYS A 42 -14.00 24.67 -22.08
N MET A 43 -14.05 23.55 -22.82
CA MET A 43 -13.53 22.25 -22.42
C MET A 43 -12.12 22.34 -21.85
N SER A 44 -11.98 22.01 -20.56
CA SER A 44 -10.72 21.61 -19.97
C SER A 44 -10.42 20.18 -20.41
N THR A 45 -9.18 19.91 -20.84
CA THR A 45 -8.65 18.57 -21.18
C THR A 45 -8.46 17.66 -19.95
N LEU A 46 -9.24 17.87 -18.89
CA LEU A 46 -9.24 17.00 -17.72
C LEU A 46 -10.16 15.82 -18.03
N ALA A 47 -9.69 14.60 -17.76
CA ALA A 47 -10.53 13.40 -17.82
C ALA A 47 -11.86 13.66 -17.08
N GLU A 48 -12.98 13.25 -17.67
CA GLU A 48 -14.30 13.48 -17.07
C GLU A 48 -14.39 12.71 -15.75
N LEU A 49 -14.82 13.37 -14.67
CA LEU A 49 -15.02 12.71 -13.39
C LEU A 49 -16.06 11.59 -13.55
N THR A 50 -15.76 10.44 -12.96
CA THR A 50 -16.62 9.26 -13.08
C THR A 50 -17.96 9.46 -12.39
N LYS A 51 -19.03 8.97 -13.01
CA LYS A 51 -20.41 9.02 -12.49
C LYS A 51 -20.77 7.64 -11.92
N PRO A 52 -21.64 7.58 -10.89
CA PRO A 52 -22.19 6.31 -10.41
C PRO A 52 -22.85 5.53 -11.55
N GLN A 53 -22.66 4.22 -11.56
CA GLN A 53 -23.22 3.30 -12.56
C GLN A 53 -24.38 2.49 -11.98
N GLU A 54 -25.20 1.94 -12.87
CA GLU A 54 -26.23 0.97 -12.49
C GLU A 54 -25.57 -0.27 -11.86
N GLY A 55 -26.04 -0.69 -10.69
CA GLY A 55 -25.46 -1.79 -9.92
C GLY A 55 -24.41 -1.38 -8.88
N ASP A 56 -24.06 -0.09 -8.78
CA ASP A 56 -23.22 0.43 -7.70
C ASP A 56 -23.95 0.30 -6.34
N GLU A 57 -23.29 -0.32 -5.36
CA GLU A 57 -23.81 -0.46 -3.99
C GLU A 57 -23.93 0.92 -3.34
N THR A 58 -25.02 1.24 -2.63
CA THR A 58 -25.24 2.61 -2.12
C THR A 58 -24.24 3.03 -1.05
N ASP A 59 -23.97 2.13 -0.10
CA ASP A 59 -23.25 2.41 1.14
C ASP A 59 -21.93 1.64 1.24
N ASP A 60 -21.33 1.27 0.11
CA ASP A 60 -20.01 0.60 0.07
C ASP A 60 -18.83 1.51 0.44
N VAL A 61 -19.05 2.83 0.48
CA VAL A 61 -18.15 3.83 1.03
C VAL A 61 -18.97 4.84 1.83
N LEU A 62 -18.58 5.08 3.08
CA LEU A 62 -19.18 6.09 3.94
C LEU A 62 -18.25 7.31 3.98
N PHE A 63 -18.82 8.49 3.77
CA PHE A 63 -18.10 9.75 3.87
C PHE A 63 -18.56 10.51 5.10
N ASN A 64 -17.62 10.95 5.95
CA ASN A 64 -17.91 11.76 7.12
C ASN A 64 -17.08 13.04 7.14
N SER A 65 -17.60 14.09 7.78
CA SER A 65 -16.90 15.36 7.99
C SER A 65 -16.88 15.65 9.48
N LEU A 66 -15.68 15.74 10.04
CA LEU A 66 -15.46 16.10 11.45
C LEU A 66 -14.54 17.32 11.45
N TYR A 67 -15.10 18.50 11.71
CA TYR A 67 -14.35 19.78 11.65
C TYR A 67 -13.45 19.87 10.39
N GLY A 68 -12.13 19.94 10.55
CA GLY A 68 -11.17 19.98 9.44
C GLY A 68 -10.91 18.63 8.75
N VAL A 69 -11.28 17.50 9.37
CA VAL A 69 -11.08 16.16 8.81
C VAL A 69 -12.22 15.77 7.88
N ARG A 70 -11.87 15.11 6.78
CA ARG A 70 -12.78 14.38 5.89
C ARG A 70 -12.40 12.91 5.90
N LEU A 71 -13.36 12.06 6.25
CA LEU A 71 -13.16 10.61 6.38
C LEU A 71 -13.76 9.88 5.18
N VAL A 72 -12.99 8.95 4.63
CA VAL A 72 -13.40 7.91 3.69
C VAL A 72 -13.36 6.58 4.42
N GLU A 73 -14.52 6.02 4.74
CA GLU A 73 -14.61 4.71 5.37
C GLU A 73 -15.07 3.66 4.35
N LEU A 74 -14.22 2.69 4.04
CA LEU A 74 -14.52 1.58 3.13
C LEU A 74 -15.49 0.62 3.83
N ASN A 75 -16.72 0.48 3.35
CA ASN A 75 -17.80 -0.16 4.09
C ASN A 75 -18.32 -1.43 3.41
N ARG A 76 -17.42 -2.42 3.25
CA ARG A 76 -17.77 -3.78 2.81
C ARG A 76 -17.14 -4.83 3.76
N PRO A 77 -17.39 -4.77 5.08
CA PRO A 77 -16.67 -5.59 6.07
C PRO A 77 -16.84 -7.10 5.85
N ALA A 78 -17.97 -7.54 5.30
CA ALA A 78 -18.22 -8.94 4.95
C ALA A 78 -17.26 -9.48 3.87
N LYS A 79 -16.70 -8.59 3.05
CA LYS A 79 -15.68 -8.88 2.02
C LYS A 79 -14.31 -8.31 2.39
N PHE A 80 -14.05 -8.05 3.68
CA PHE A 80 -12.80 -7.44 4.15
C PHE A 80 -12.48 -6.11 3.42
N ASN A 81 -13.53 -5.33 3.12
CA ASN A 81 -13.43 -4.03 2.46
C ASN A 81 -12.75 -4.06 1.08
N ALA A 82 -12.85 -5.19 0.37
CA ALA A 82 -12.28 -5.32 -0.97
C ALA A 82 -12.79 -4.23 -1.92
N LEU A 83 -11.86 -3.53 -2.56
CA LEU A 83 -12.11 -2.40 -3.45
C LEU A 83 -12.76 -2.87 -4.75
N ASN A 84 -13.82 -2.19 -5.19
CA ASN A 84 -14.48 -2.45 -6.47
C ASN A 84 -14.68 -1.15 -7.24
N GLY A 85 -15.18 -1.26 -8.49
CA GLY A 85 -15.40 -0.10 -9.34
C GLY A 85 -16.39 0.91 -8.74
N SER A 86 -17.42 0.43 -8.03
CA SER A 86 -18.42 1.27 -7.36
C SER A 86 -17.79 2.18 -6.31
N MET A 87 -16.93 1.63 -5.45
CA MET A 87 -16.20 2.39 -4.44
C MET A 87 -15.26 3.41 -5.08
N ALA A 88 -14.46 3.01 -6.07
CA ALA A 88 -13.52 3.91 -6.73
C ALA A 88 -14.23 5.07 -7.46
N ARG A 89 -15.40 4.82 -8.07
CA ARG A 89 -16.28 5.86 -8.65
C ARG A 89 -16.86 6.83 -7.63
N LYS A 90 -16.92 6.46 -6.34
CA LYS A 90 -17.36 7.37 -5.27
C LYS A 90 -16.20 8.14 -4.65
N ILE A 91 -15.08 7.48 -4.41
CA ILE A 91 -13.92 8.07 -3.70
C ILE A 91 -13.26 9.14 -4.55
N LEU A 92 -12.94 8.83 -5.81
CA LEU A 92 -12.15 9.73 -6.65
C LEU A 92 -12.82 11.11 -6.87
N PRO A 93 -14.11 11.21 -7.25
CA PRO A 93 -14.77 12.50 -7.36
C PRO A 93 -14.82 13.26 -6.02
N ARG A 94 -14.99 12.54 -4.90
CA ARG A 94 -15.03 13.14 -3.57
C ARG A 94 -13.68 13.73 -3.16
N LEU A 95 -12.58 13.04 -3.46
CA LEU A 95 -11.23 13.57 -3.26
C LEU A 95 -11.03 14.85 -4.08
N LYS A 96 -11.41 14.87 -5.36
CA LYS A 96 -11.30 16.07 -6.20
C LYS A 96 -12.20 17.23 -5.74
N GLU A 97 -13.34 16.95 -5.12
CA GLU A 97 -14.18 17.96 -4.48
C GLU A 97 -13.50 18.54 -3.23
N TRP A 98 -12.99 17.68 -2.34
CA TRP A 98 -12.33 18.13 -1.11
C TRP A 98 -11.01 18.84 -1.36
N GLU A 99 -10.29 18.50 -2.43
CA GLU A 99 -9.11 19.22 -2.88
C GLU A 99 -9.41 20.72 -3.08
N LYS A 100 -10.61 21.08 -3.54
CA LYS A 100 -11.04 22.48 -3.77
C LYS A 100 -11.62 23.18 -2.53
N SER A 101 -11.88 22.45 -1.44
CA SER A 101 -12.59 22.98 -0.27
C SER A 101 -11.63 23.44 0.82
N GLU A 102 -11.58 24.73 1.15
CA GLU A 102 -10.74 25.23 2.26
C GLU A 102 -11.13 24.68 3.64
N LEU A 103 -12.34 24.12 3.78
CA LEU A 103 -12.78 23.48 5.03
C LEU A 103 -12.27 22.04 5.18
N ALA A 104 -11.81 21.41 4.10
CA ALA A 104 -11.24 20.08 4.11
C ALA A 104 -9.73 20.18 4.30
N ASN A 105 -9.27 20.05 5.53
CA ASN A 105 -7.88 20.26 5.94
C ASN A 105 -7.05 18.97 5.88
N VAL A 106 -7.62 17.86 6.33
CA VAL A 106 -6.96 16.54 6.40
C VAL A 106 -7.92 15.49 5.85
N ILE A 107 -7.43 14.63 4.95
CA ILE A 107 -8.18 13.48 4.46
C ILE A 107 -7.69 12.23 5.19
N MET A 108 -8.63 11.41 5.64
CA MET A 108 -8.35 10.14 6.29
C MET A 108 -9.09 9.03 5.57
N VAL A 109 -8.42 7.91 5.30
CA VAL A 109 -9.05 6.67 4.82
C VAL A 109 -8.92 5.57 5.88
N SER A 110 -10.02 4.87 6.13
CA SER A 110 -10.10 3.74 7.05
C SER A 110 -11.04 2.66 6.50
N GLY A 111 -10.97 1.45 7.06
CA GLY A 111 -11.94 0.38 6.77
C GLY A 111 -12.98 0.26 7.87
N ALA A 112 -14.23 -0.02 7.49
CA ALA A 112 -15.27 -0.36 8.44
C ALA A 112 -15.01 -1.74 9.06
N GLY A 113 -15.34 -1.89 10.34
CA GLY A 113 -15.09 -3.11 11.12
C GLY A 113 -13.67 -3.16 11.70
N GLU A 114 -13.28 -4.32 12.24
CA GLU A 114 -12.03 -4.47 13.01
C GLU A 114 -10.98 -5.36 12.32
N LYS A 115 -11.25 -5.79 11.08
CA LYS A 115 -10.47 -6.85 10.41
C LYS A 115 -9.56 -6.36 9.29
N ALA A 116 -9.95 -5.31 8.58
CA ALA A 116 -9.28 -4.87 7.37
C ALA A 116 -9.47 -3.39 7.12
N LEU A 117 -8.39 -2.72 6.72
CA LEU A 117 -8.52 -1.51 5.91
C LEU A 117 -9.15 -1.90 4.57
N CYS A 118 -8.44 -2.74 3.81
CA CYS A 118 -8.87 -3.27 2.52
C CYS A 118 -8.00 -4.47 2.14
N ALA A 119 -8.62 -5.62 1.83
CA ALA A 119 -7.94 -6.87 1.51
C ALA A 119 -7.62 -7.07 0.02
N GLY A 120 -7.66 -6.02 -0.79
CA GLY A 120 -7.37 -6.04 -2.23
C GLY A 120 -8.54 -5.60 -3.08
N GLY A 121 -8.39 -5.68 -4.41
CA GLY A 121 -9.52 -5.55 -5.32
C GLY A 121 -10.47 -6.75 -5.21
N ASP A 122 -11.73 -6.58 -5.64
CA ASP A 122 -12.73 -7.66 -5.75
C ASP A 122 -12.41 -8.58 -6.96
N VAL A 123 -11.21 -9.17 -6.95
CA VAL A 123 -10.62 -9.94 -8.08
C VAL A 123 -11.40 -11.20 -8.42
N ALA A 124 -12.18 -11.74 -7.48
CA ALA A 124 -13.12 -12.84 -7.73
C ALA A 124 -14.21 -12.43 -8.73
N ALA A 125 -14.72 -11.20 -8.63
CA ALA A 125 -15.67 -10.67 -9.60
C ALA A 125 -15.01 -10.45 -10.97
N LEU A 126 -13.75 -10.00 -11.00
CA LEU A 126 -13.00 -9.80 -12.24
C LEU A 126 -12.70 -11.13 -12.95
N ALA A 127 -12.35 -12.18 -12.22
CA ALA A 127 -12.12 -13.51 -12.80
C ALA A 127 -13.40 -14.06 -13.48
N LEU A 128 -14.56 -13.91 -12.83
CA LEU A 128 -15.86 -14.26 -13.41
C LEU A 128 -16.21 -13.41 -14.64
N GLN A 129 -15.83 -12.13 -14.65
CA GLN A 129 -15.99 -11.27 -15.82
C GLN A 129 -15.10 -11.74 -16.97
N ASN A 130 -13.83 -12.08 -16.73
CA ASN A 130 -12.90 -12.50 -17.77
C ASN A 130 -13.33 -13.79 -18.48
N GLU A 131 -14.12 -14.66 -17.83
CA GLU A 131 -14.73 -15.84 -18.44
C GLU A 131 -15.81 -15.50 -19.49
N GLN A 132 -16.30 -14.25 -19.53
CA GLN A 132 -17.29 -13.77 -20.51
C GLN A 132 -16.65 -13.35 -21.85
N GLY A 133 -15.36 -13.66 -22.06
CA GLY A 133 -14.62 -13.32 -23.27
C GLY A 133 -14.12 -11.87 -23.30
N ILE A 134 -13.85 -11.36 -24.50
CA ILE A 134 -13.15 -10.08 -24.73
C ILE A 134 -13.85 -8.90 -24.03
N GLU A 135 -15.19 -8.86 -24.07
CA GLU A 135 -15.97 -7.81 -23.42
C GLU A 135 -15.83 -7.82 -21.89
N GLY A 136 -15.78 -9.02 -21.30
CA GLY A 136 -15.56 -9.18 -19.86
C GLY A 136 -14.14 -8.81 -19.45
N GLN A 137 -13.14 -9.23 -20.23
CA GLN A 137 -11.74 -8.85 -20.04
C GLN A 137 -11.53 -7.34 -20.13
N LYS A 138 -12.24 -6.68 -21.06
CA LYS A 138 -12.23 -5.22 -21.19
C LYS A 138 -12.81 -4.55 -19.94
N LYS A 139 -13.94 -5.03 -19.41
CA LYS A 139 -14.54 -4.48 -18.17
C LYS A 139 -13.58 -4.59 -16.98
N SER A 140 -12.88 -5.72 -16.85
CA SER A 140 -11.87 -5.89 -15.81
C SER A 140 -10.68 -4.93 -15.99
N SER A 141 -10.21 -4.74 -17.23
CA SER A 141 -9.18 -3.73 -17.52
C SER A 141 -9.66 -2.31 -17.21
N ASP A 142 -10.92 -1.97 -17.54
CA ASP A 142 -11.51 -0.67 -17.25
C ASP A 142 -11.58 -0.41 -15.74
N PHE A 143 -11.79 -1.46 -14.92
CA PHE A 143 -11.70 -1.37 -13.45
C PHE A 143 -10.30 -0.99 -12.98
N PHE A 144 -9.25 -1.68 -13.43
CA PHE A 144 -7.86 -1.32 -13.07
C PHE A 144 -7.50 0.09 -13.53
N GLY A 145 -8.00 0.50 -14.70
CA GLY A 145 -7.84 1.88 -15.16
C GLY A 145 -8.49 2.90 -14.21
N LEU A 146 -9.57 2.55 -13.53
CA LEU A 146 -10.18 3.42 -12.52
C LEU A 146 -9.41 3.39 -11.19
N GLU A 147 -8.98 2.21 -10.74
CA GLU A 147 -8.18 2.01 -9.53
C GLU A 147 -6.86 2.78 -9.61
N PHE A 148 -6.08 2.60 -10.68
CA PHE A 148 -4.77 3.26 -10.82
C PHE A 148 -4.88 4.77 -10.96
N ARG A 149 -6.00 5.27 -11.50
CA ARG A 149 -6.31 6.70 -11.53
C ARG A 149 -6.61 7.26 -10.14
N LEU A 150 -7.25 6.47 -9.28
CA LEU A 150 -7.46 6.80 -7.87
C LEU A 150 -6.13 6.80 -7.11
N ASP A 151 -5.31 5.76 -7.28
CA ASP A 151 -4.01 5.65 -6.62
C ASP A 151 -3.06 6.79 -7.03
N HIS A 152 -3.01 7.14 -8.32
CA HIS A 152 -2.26 8.31 -8.81
C HIS A 152 -2.77 9.62 -8.19
N ALA A 153 -4.09 9.79 -8.08
CA ALA A 153 -4.65 10.97 -7.44
C ALA A 153 -4.28 11.07 -5.96
N ILE A 154 -4.16 9.93 -5.25
CA ILE A 154 -3.67 9.88 -3.86
C ILE A 154 -2.18 10.22 -3.80
N ALA A 155 -1.36 9.67 -4.70
CA ALA A 155 0.07 9.95 -4.77
C ALA A 155 0.39 11.44 -4.99
N GLY A 156 -0.42 12.09 -5.82
CA GLY A 156 -0.32 13.50 -6.18
C GLY A 156 -1.10 14.48 -5.31
N TYR A 157 -1.73 14.00 -4.23
CA TYR A 157 -2.78 14.74 -3.55
C TYR A 157 -2.26 16.01 -2.87
N LYS A 158 -2.96 17.14 -3.06
CA LYS A 158 -2.48 18.47 -2.66
C LYS A 158 -2.80 18.84 -1.20
N LYS A 159 -3.26 17.87 -0.41
CA LYS A 159 -3.62 18.05 1.01
C LYS A 159 -3.09 16.88 1.84
N PRO A 160 -2.89 17.06 3.16
CA PRO A 160 -2.56 15.94 4.04
C PRO A 160 -3.53 14.77 3.86
N TYR A 161 -2.99 13.62 3.51
CA TYR A 161 -3.72 12.36 3.35
C TYR A 161 -3.13 11.32 4.32
N ILE A 162 -4.01 10.69 5.09
CA ILE A 162 -3.65 9.70 6.10
C ILE A 162 -4.39 8.40 5.78
N SER A 163 -3.64 7.31 5.66
CA SER A 163 -4.20 5.97 5.57
C SER A 163 -4.02 5.22 6.88
N VAL A 164 -5.12 4.77 7.48
CA VAL A 164 -5.13 3.98 8.72
C VAL A 164 -5.21 2.50 8.34
N MET A 165 -4.07 1.82 8.39
CA MET A 165 -3.91 0.41 8.02
C MET A 165 -4.31 -0.54 9.15
N ASP A 166 -5.41 -0.24 9.85
CA ASP A 166 -5.90 -1.06 10.98
C ASP A 166 -6.55 -2.36 10.47
N GLY A 167 -5.74 -3.43 10.39
CA GLY A 167 -6.13 -4.73 9.87
C GLY A 167 -5.44 -5.11 8.56
N VAL A 168 -6.02 -6.08 7.85
CA VAL A 168 -5.54 -6.52 6.53
C VAL A 168 -5.47 -5.36 5.54
N THR A 169 -4.28 -5.20 4.93
CA THR A 169 -3.97 -4.20 3.90
C THR A 169 -3.21 -4.91 2.77
N MET A 170 -3.91 -5.30 1.71
CA MET A 170 -3.36 -6.08 0.58
C MET A 170 -3.87 -5.52 -0.75
N GLY A 171 -3.15 -5.73 -1.86
CA GLY A 171 -3.56 -5.30 -3.21
C GLY A 171 -4.04 -3.85 -3.27
N GLY A 172 -5.25 -3.59 -3.76
CA GLY A 172 -5.88 -2.26 -3.74
C GLY A 172 -5.86 -1.52 -2.39
N GLY A 173 -5.85 -2.21 -1.25
CA GLY A 173 -5.65 -1.55 0.06
C GLY A 173 -4.25 -0.96 0.25
N VAL A 174 -3.25 -1.57 -0.37
CA VAL A 174 -1.90 -1.01 -0.49
C VAL A 174 -1.91 0.21 -1.41
N GLY A 175 -2.61 0.18 -2.55
CA GLY A 175 -2.77 1.34 -3.44
C GLY A 175 -3.34 2.57 -2.73
N LEU A 176 -4.38 2.38 -1.92
CA LEU A 176 -5.01 3.45 -1.12
C LEU A 176 -4.13 3.99 0.02
N SER A 177 -3.00 3.35 0.31
CA SER A 177 -2.16 3.65 1.48
C SER A 177 -0.73 4.05 1.11
N VAL A 178 0.00 3.25 0.35
CA VAL A 178 1.45 3.36 0.20
C VAL A 178 1.92 4.68 -0.42
N HIS A 179 1.06 5.31 -1.22
CA HIS A 179 1.34 6.60 -1.86
C HIS A 179 1.04 7.81 -0.98
N ALA A 180 0.36 7.63 0.15
CA ALA A 180 0.04 8.68 1.09
C ALA A 180 1.27 9.09 1.90
N PRO A 181 1.42 10.38 2.27
CA PRO A 181 2.50 10.82 3.16
C PRO A 181 2.42 10.20 4.56
N PHE A 182 1.22 9.88 5.05
CA PHE A 182 1.01 9.27 6.36
C PHE A 182 0.31 7.92 6.22
N ARG A 183 1.02 6.88 6.65
CA ARG A 183 0.62 5.48 6.60
C ARG A 183 0.77 4.94 8.01
N ILE A 184 -0.36 4.78 8.70
CA ILE A 184 -0.41 4.42 10.11
C ILE A 184 -0.66 2.93 10.20
N ALA A 185 0.34 2.18 10.65
CA ALA A 185 0.17 0.80 11.06
C ALA A 185 -0.32 0.72 12.52
N THR A 186 -1.00 -0.36 12.84
CA THR A 186 -1.45 -0.74 14.19
C THR A 186 -0.95 -2.14 14.51
N GLU A 187 -1.23 -2.65 15.71
CA GLU A 187 -0.96 -4.04 16.06
C GLU A 187 -1.72 -5.05 15.19
N ARG A 188 -2.78 -4.61 14.50
CA ARG A 188 -3.64 -5.44 13.64
C ARG A 188 -3.22 -5.41 12.18
N THR A 189 -2.33 -4.49 11.78
CA THR A 189 -1.88 -4.38 10.38
C THR A 189 -1.34 -5.71 9.89
N LEU A 190 -1.85 -6.17 8.74
CA LEU A 190 -1.29 -7.28 7.98
C LEU A 190 -1.09 -6.83 6.54
N PHE A 191 0.13 -6.41 6.23
CA PHE A 191 0.55 -6.01 4.89
C PHE A 191 1.00 -7.23 4.07
N ALA A 192 0.57 -7.31 2.81
CA ALA A 192 1.15 -8.21 1.81
C ALA A 192 0.77 -7.80 0.38
N MET A 193 1.56 -8.27 -0.59
CA MET A 193 1.27 -8.23 -2.03
C MET A 193 1.08 -9.67 -2.54
N PRO A 194 -0.13 -10.27 -2.40
CA PRO A 194 -0.40 -11.67 -2.72
C PRO A 194 -0.60 -11.98 -4.23
N GLU A 195 -0.36 -11.03 -5.12
CA GLU A 195 -0.75 -11.08 -6.53
C GLU A 195 -0.09 -12.25 -7.30
N THR A 196 1.18 -12.56 -7.02
CA THR A 196 1.87 -13.70 -7.67
C THR A 196 1.26 -15.05 -7.28
N THR A 197 0.54 -15.11 -6.16
CA THR A 197 -0.18 -16.31 -5.69
C THR A 197 -1.43 -16.60 -6.53
N ILE A 198 -2.01 -15.58 -7.16
CA ILE A 198 -3.25 -15.66 -7.93
C ILE A 198 -3.03 -15.50 -9.44
N GLY A 199 -1.77 -15.62 -9.91
CA GLY A 199 -1.46 -15.49 -11.33
C GLY A 199 -1.52 -14.05 -11.83
N TYR A 200 -1.13 -13.10 -10.99
CA TYR A 200 -1.09 -11.68 -11.27
C TYR A 200 0.25 -11.06 -10.83
N PHE A 201 0.46 -9.76 -11.07
CA PHE A 201 1.69 -9.05 -10.69
C PHE A 201 1.39 -7.98 -9.62
N PRO A 202 2.37 -7.57 -8.79
CA PRO A 202 2.20 -6.48 -7.84
C PRO A 202 1.95 -5.16 -8.58
N ASP A 203 0.70 -4.71 -8.56
CA ASP A 203 0.20 -3.51 -9.23
C ASP A 203 0.03 -2.36 -8.23
N VAL A 204 -0.88 -1.42 -8.52
CA VAL A 204 -1.19 -0.25 -7.68
C VAL A 204 0.05 0.56 -7.28
N GLY A 205 0.96 0.75 -8.24
CA GLY A 205 2.24 1.40 -8.03
C GLY A 205 3.31 0.51 -7.37
N GLY A 206 3.06 -0.80 -7.26
CA GLY A 206 3.97 -1.82 -6.74
C GLY A 206 5.34 -1.75 -7.36
N SER A 207 5.41 -1.60 -8.68
CA SER A 207 6.70 -1.46 -9.39
C SER A 207 7.47 -0.19 -9.02
N PHE A 208 6.79 0.83 -8.47
CA PHE A 208 7.43 2.06 -8.00
C PHE A 208 7.88 1.98 -6.54
N PHE A 209 6.98 1.65 -5.61
CA PHE A 209 7.32 1.74 -4.18
C PHE A 209 8.20 0.58 -3.71
N LEU A 210 7.93 -0.66 -4.17
CA LEU A 210 8.72 -1.82 -3.76
C LEU A 210 10.15 -1.68 -4.28
N SER A 211 10.34 -1.15 -5.48
CA SER A 211 11.67 -0.96 -6.07
C SER A 211 12.54 0.08 -5.34
N ARG A 212 11.95 0.84 -4.40
CA ARG A 212 12.58 1.92 -3.61
C ARG A 212 12.72 1.57 -2.13
N LEU A 213 12.26 0.39 -1.71
CA LEU A 213 12.57 -0.12 -0.37
C LEU A 213 14.07 -0.46 -0.29
N ASP A 214 14.60 -0.48 0.94
CA ASP A 214 16.02 -0.74 1.17
C ASP A 214 16.46 -2.08 0.56
N GLY A 215 17.57 -2.04 -0.19
CA GLY A 215 18.15 -3.16 -0.93
C GLY A 215 17.12 -3.96 -1.74
N GLU A 216 17.02 -5.26 -1.49
CA GLU A 216 16.10 -6.16 -2.21
C GLU A 216 14.86 -6.58 -1.40
N ILE A 217 14.52 -5.86 -0.33
CA ILE A 217 13.28 -6.12 0.45
C ILE A 217 12.06 -6.10 -0.48
N GLY A 218 11.94 -5.09 -1.34
CA GLY A 218 10.78 -4.99 -2.22
C GLY A 218 10.67 -6.13 -3.23
N THR A 219 11.80 -6.58 -3.79
CA THR A 219 11.84 -7.74 -4.69
C THR A 219 11.42 -9.01 -3.93
N TYR A 220 11.92 -9.21 -2.71
CA TYR A 220 11.53 -10.32 -1.86
C TYR A 220 10.02 -10.32 -1.57
N LEU A 221 9.46 -9.19 -1.12
CA LEU A 221 8.03 -9.05 -0.81
C LEU A 221 7.15 -9.27 -2.04
N ALA A 222 7.54 -8.72 -3.19
CA ALA A 222 6.81 -8.85 -4.46
C ALA A 222 6.71 -10.30 -4.95
N LEU A 223 7.82 -11.03 -4.93
CA LEU A 223 7.88 -12.37 -5.52
C LEU A 223 7.32 -13.43 -4.57
N THR A 224 7.59 -13.32 -3.27
CA THR A 224 7.20 -14.32 -2.28
C THR A 224 5.79 -14.10 -1.73
N SER A 225 5.29 -12.87 -1.78
CA SER A 225 4.07 -12.45 -1.08
C SER A 225 4.16 -12.61 0.45
N GLU A 226 5.36 -12.48 1.00
CA GLU A 226 5.59 -12.55 2.46
C GLU A 226 4.76 -11.47 3.19
N ARG A 227 4.31 -11.81 4.41
CA ARG A 227 3.39 -10.97 5.17
C ARG A 227 4.12 -10.20 6.26
N LEU A 228 3.91 -8.89 6.31
CA LEU A 228 4.42 -8.05 7.38
C LEU A 228 3.29 -7.74 8.37
N LYS A 229 3.52 -8.05 9.64
CA LYS A 229 2.55 -7.84 10.73
C LYS A 229 2.94 -6.64 11.58
N GLY A 230 1.98 -5.78 11.87
CA GLY A 230 2.10 -4.65 12.78
C GLY A 230 3.37 -3.83 12.55
N VAL A 231 4.21 -3.75 13.59
CA VAL A 231 5.44 -2.96 13.62
C VAL A 231 6.44 -3.34 12.53
N GLN A 232 6.37 -4.56 11.99
CA GLN A 232 7.25 -4.98 10.88
C GLN A 232 6.98 -4.17 9.60
N SER A 233 5.75 -3.66 9.42
CA SER A 233 5.43 -2.75 8.32
C SER A 233 6.15 -1.40 8.47
N LEU A 234 6.37 -0.93 9.71
CA LEU A 234 7.15 0.28 9.98
C LEU A 234 8.63 0.05 9.67
N TYR A 235 9.22 -1.04 10.20
CA TYR A 235 10.65 -1.34 9.99
C TYR A 235 11.02 -1.62 8.52
N ALA A 236 10.09 -2.19 7.74
CA ALA A 236 10.27 -2.42 6.32
C ALA A 236 10.08 -1.15 5.45
N GLY A 237 9.65 -0.02 6.02
CA GLY A 237 9.42 1.23 5.30
C GLY A 237 8.05 1.35 4.64
N ILE A 238 7.16 0.37 4.81
CA ILE A 238 5.78 0.41 4.30
C ILE A 238 4.96 1.44 5.08
N ALA A 239 4.97 1.35 6.41
CA ALA A 239 4.31 2.30 7.29
C ALA A 239 5.25 3.47 7.62
N THR A 240 4.68 4.65 7.87
CA THR A 240 5.41 5.82 8.42
C THR A 240 5.32 5.91 9.92
N HIS A 241 4.22 5.42 10.49
CA HIS A 241 3.89 5.54 11.91
C HIS A 241 3.32 4.20 12.38
N TYR A 242 3.49 3.92 13.66
CA TYR A 242 2.88 2.79 14.34
C TYR A 242 2.13 3.34 15.55
N ILE A 243 0.82 3.17 15.58
CA ILE A 243 -0.07 3.73 16.61
C ILE A 243 -0.99 2.59 17.06
N ASP A 244 -1.14 2.41 18.37
CA ASP A 244 -2.04 1.40 18.92
C ASP A 244 -3.50 1.68 18.50
N SER A 245 -4.24 0.64 18.12
CA SER A 245 -5.60 0.81 17.61
C SER A 245 -6.54 1.50 18.61
N SER A 246 -6.28 1.40 19.92
CA SER A 246 -7.12 1.98 20.97
C SER A 246 -7.11 3.51 21.00
N VAL A 247 -6.07 4.16 20.46
CA VAL A 247 -5.94 5.63 20.48
C VAL A 247 -6.29 6.30 19.15
N LEU A 248 -6.62 5.52 18.11
CA LEU A 248 -6.95 6.05 16.77
C LEU A 248 -8.14 7.03 16.81
N GLY A 249 -9.13 6.79 17.66
CA GLY A 249 -10.27 7.69 17.84
C GLY A 249 -9.84 9.05 18.39
N ASN A 250 -9.01 9.05 19.45
CA ASN A 250 -8.50 10.27 20.07
C ASN A 250 -7.59 11.04 19.09
N MET A 251 -6.73 10.33 18.35
CA MET A 251 -5.88 10.92 17.32
C MET A 251 -6.72 11.57 16.21
N THR A 252 -7.77 10.89 15.74
CA THR A 252 -8.69 11.44 14.72
C THR A 252 -9.38 12.71 15.21
N GLN A 253 -9.83 12.72 16.46
CA GLN A 253 -10.41 13.91 17.08
C GLN A 253 -9.39 15.05 17.14
N ARG A 254 -8.16 14.79 17.58
CA ARG A 254 -7.12 15.83 17.64
C ARG A 254 -6.75 16.38 16.25
N LEU A 255 -6.64 15.51 15.24
CA LEU A 255 -6.41 15.91 13.86
C LEU A 255 -7.55 16.80 13.31
N SER A 256 -8.79 16.54 13.74
CA SER A 256 -9.95 17.32 13.31
C SER A 256 -9.94 18.76 13.81
N GLU A 257 -9.27 19.01 14.94
CA GLU A 257 -9.13 20.34 15.57
C GLU A 257 -8.01 21.17 14.93
N LEU A 258 -7.20 20.60 14.05
CA LEU A 258 -6.13 21.33 13.38
C LEU A 258 -6.70 22.40 12.44
N VAL A 259 -6.27 23.64 12.68
CA VAL A 259 -6.57 24.79 11.84
C VAL A 259 -5.27 25.23 11.18
N PHE A 260 -5.24 25.18 9.85
CA PHE A 260 -4.12 25.69 9.06
C PHE A 260 -4.39 27.14 8.69
N LYS A 261 -3.32 27.92 8.52
CA LYS A 261 -3.45 29.23 7.89
C LYS A 261 -3.65 29.02 6.39
N ASP A 262 -4.44 29.88 5.76
CA ASP A 262 -4.75 29.76 4.32
C ASP A 262 -3.49 29.71 3.46
N TYR A 263 -2.46 30.47 3.84
CA TYR A 263 -1.17 30.54 3.14
C TYR A 263 -0.15 29.47 3.57
N SER A 264 -0.50 28.54 4.47
CA SER A 264 0.40 27.44 4.85
C SER A 264 0.65 26.52 3.67
N SER A 265 1.93 26.35 3.33
CA SER A 265 2.39 25.40 2.31
C SER A 265 2.02 23.97 2.69
N LEU A 266 1.92 23.08 1.69
CA LEU A 266 1.65 21.66 1.95
C LEU A 266 2.65 21.06 2.93
N ARG A 267 3.94 21.41 2.83
CA ARG A 267 4.98 20.94 3.75
C ARG A 267 4.70 21.34 5.19
N GLU A 268 4.38 22.61 5.46
CA GLU A 268 4.06 23.06 6.83
C GLU A 268 2.82 22.33 7.38
N ARG A 269 1.82 22.08 6.53
CA ARG A 269 0.63 21.33 6.92
C ARG A 269 0.98 19.88 7.28
N LEU A 270 1.78 19.22 6.44
CA LEU A 270 2.25 17.85 6.70
C LEU A 270 3.12 17.78 7.96
N ASP A 271 4.03 18.73 8.19
CA ASP A 271 4.89 18.75 9.38
C ASP A 271 4.08 18.85 10.68
N LEU A 272 3.02 19.68 10.70
CA LEU A 272 2.10 19.77 11.85
C LEU A 272 1.29 18.49 12.04
N VAL A 273 0.80 17.88 10.95
CA VAL A 273 0.11 16.58 11.01
C VAL A 273 1.03 15.49 11.55
N ASN A 274 2.28 15.43 11.11
CA ASN A 274 3.29 14.48 11.58
C ASN A 274 3.54 14.62 13.09
N GLN A 275 3.71 15.85 13.58
CA GLN A 275 3.85 16.12 15.01
C GLN A 275 2.62 15.66 15.78
N THR A 276 1.41 15.99 15.28
CA THR A 276 0.14 15.62 15.91
C THR A 276 -0.04 14.10 15.97
N ILE A 277 0.30 13.35 14.92
CA ILE A 277 0.24 11.87 14.94
C ILE A 277 1.23 11.32 15.98
N SER A 278 2.44 11.89 16.07
CA SER A 278 3.49 11.45 16.98
C SER A 278 3.12 11.63 18.46
N GLU A 279 2.24 12.58 18.81
CA GLU A 279 1.71 12.75 20.18
C GLU A 279 0.92 11.52 20.68
N PHE A 280 0.40 10.70 19.77
CA PHE A 280 -0.37 9.49 20.10
C PHE A 280 0.46 8.22 20.07
N SER A 281 1.78 8.33 19.90
CA SER A 281 2.67 7.18 20.01
C SER A 281 2.66 6.63 21.43
N THR A 282 2.41 5.33 21.58
CA THR A 282 2.37 4.63 22.87
C THR A 282 3.65 3.84 23.15
N GLY A 283 4.69 4.01 22.33
CA GLY A 283 5.84 3.12 22.28
C GLY A 283 5.66 2.00 21.26
N LEU A 284 6.77 1.56 20.67
CA LEU A 284 6.85 0.32 19.90
C LEU A 284 6.96 -0.89 20.84
N PRO A 285 6.49 -2.07 20.40
CA PRO A 285 6.85 -3.33 21.05
C PRO A 285 8.36 -3.45 21.21
N SER A 286 8.82 -3.98 22.34
CA SER A 286 10.25 -4.10 22.59
C SER A 286 10.91 -5.02 21.56
N ILE A 287 12.17 -4.76 21.19
CA ILE A 287 12.93 -5.62 20.27
C ILE A 287 13.12 -7.04 20.84
N GLN A 288 13.04 -7.21 22.16
CA GLN A 288 13.07 -8.53 22.80
C GLN A 288 11.79 -9.33 22.54
N GLU A 289 10.63 -8.67 22.53
CA GLU A 289 9.33 -9.31 22.26
C GLU A 289 9.08 -9.47 20.76
N GLN A 290 9.41 -8.45 19.97
CA GLN A 290 9.24 -8.44 18.52
C GLN A 290 10.51 -7.91 17.84
N PRO A 291 11.50 -8.77 17.57
CA PRO A 291 12.68 -8.41 16.80
C PRO A 291 12.32 -7.88 15.41
N ILE A 292 13.18 -7.03 14.84
CA ILE A 292 13.05 -6.63 13.43
C ILE A 292 13.15 -7.91 12.57
N LEU A 293 12.09 -8.22 11.82
CA LEU A 293 11.98 -9.46 11.06
C LEU A 293 13.02 -9.53 9.94
N LEU A 294 13.10 -8.47 9.14
CA LEU A 294 14.01 -8.38 7.99
C LEU A 294 15.30 -7.67 8.40
N ALA A 295 16.09 -8.31 9.28
CA ALA A 295 17.35 -7.75 9.82
C ALA A 295 18.52 -8.76 9.76
N GLY A 296 19.73 -8.24 9.96
CA GLY A 296 20.94 -9.05 10.18
C GLY A 296 21.24 -10.05 9.06
N ASN A 297 21.52 -11.31 9.42
CA ASN A 297 21.91 -12.34 8.45
C ASN A 297 20.79 -12.68 7.46
N LEU A 298 19.53 -12.67 7.90
CA LEU A 298 18.39 -12.87 7.00
C LEU A 298 18.31 -11.74 5.97
N ARG A 299 18.46 -10.49 6.43
CA ARG A 299 18.47 -9.31 5.56
C ARG A 299 19.61 -9.36 4.53
N ASN A 300 20.80 -9.80 4.94
CA ASN A 300 21.94 -10.04 4.05
C ASN A 300 21.64 -11.13 3.00
N ALA A 301 21.07 -12.26 3.42
CA ALA A 301 20.69 -13.33 2.49
C ALA A 301 19.65 -12.86 1.46
N ILE A 302 18.66 -12.06 1.88
CA ILE A 302 17.70 -11.44 0.96
C ILE A 302 18.41 -10.60 -0.10
N ASP A 303 19.31 -9.68 0.30
CA ASP A 303 20.06 -8.86 -0.67
C ASP A 303 20.87 -9.72 -1.64
N ARG A 304 21.59 -10.72 -1.12
CA ARG A 304 22.44 -11.59 -1.94
C ARG A 304 21.64 -12.45 -2.93
N CYS A 305 20.50 -12.99 -2.50
CA CYS A 305 19.70 -13.90 -3.31
C CYS A 305 18.77 -13.20 -4.30
N PHE A 306 18.27 -12.00 -3.98
CA PHE A 306 17.26 -11.31 -4.80
C PHE A 306 17.81 -10.19 -5.69
N GLN A 307 19.12 -9.93 -5.70
CA GLN A 307 19.75 -8.86 -6.51
C GLN A 307 19.75 -9.11 -8.04
N TYR A 308 19.53 -10.34 -8.49
CA TYR A 308 19.67 -10.71 -9.89
C TYR A 308 18.55 -10.16 -10.80
N ASN A 309 18.73 -10.27 -12.12
CA ASN A 309 17.78 -9.74 -13.11
C ASN A 309 16.88 -10.82 -13.72
N SER A 310 17.13 -12.11 -13.44
CA SER A 310 16.26 -13.22 -13.82
C SER A 310 15.77 -13.98 -12.59
N VAL A 311 14.59 -14.60 -12.70
CA VAL A 311 14.02 -15.41 -11.62
C VAL A 311 14.85 -16.70 -11.44
N GLU A 312 15.38 -17.25 -12.51
CA GLU A 312 16.24 -18.43 -12.52
C GLU A 312 17.52 -18.21 -11.71
N GLU A 313 18.18 -17.05 -11.85
CA GLU A 313 19.35 -16.71 -11.03
C GLU A 313 18.98 -16.56 -9.55
N ILE A 314 17.80 -16.03 -9.23
CA ILE A 314 17.30 -15.96 -7.85
C ILE A 314 17.11 -17.37 -7.27
N PHE A 315 16.51 -18.29 -8.03
CA PHE A 315 16.39 -19.70 -7.62
C PHE A 315 17.77 -20.33 -7.36
N GLN A 316 18.71 -20.19 -8.30
CA GLN A 316 20.07 -20.71 -8.13
C GLN A 316 20.79 -20.10 -6.92
N ALA A 317 20.57 -18.81 -6.64
CA ALA A 317 21.17 -18.14 -5.50
C ALA A 317 20.58 -18.65 -4.17
N LEU A 318 19.27 -18.91 -4.11
CA LEU A 318 18.62 -19.52 -2.95
C LEU A 318 19.10 -20.97 -2.74
N GLU A 319 19.27 -21.76 -3.80
CA GLU A 319 19.82 -23.13 -3.71
C GLU A 319 21.24 -23.17 -3.15
N ARG A 320 22.05 -22.14 -3.43
CA ARG A 320 23.43 -22.00 -2.96
C ARG A 320 23.54 -21.31 -1.59
N GLU A 321 22.45 -20.78 -1.04
CA GLU A 321 22.47 -20.04 0.23
C GLU A 321 22.74 -20.98 1.41
N ALA A 322 23.93 -20.82 2.01
CA ALA A 322 24.43 -21.70 3.06
C ALA A 322 24.19 -21.14 4.47
N GLU A 323 24.17 -19.81 4.64
CA GLU A 323 24.06 -19.17 5.96
C GLU A 323 22.62 -19.16 6.48
N GLN A 324 21.66 -19.10 5.56
CA GLN A 324 20.22 -19.05 5.86
C GLN A 324 19.44 -20.19 5.17
N LYS A 325 19.96 -21.42 5.26
CA LYS A 325 19.48 -22.59 4.51
C LYS A 325 17.99 -22.90 4.70
N GLU A 326 17.48 -22.87 5.94
CA GLU A 326 16.07 -23.18 6.21
C GLU A 326 15.12 -22.14 5.61
N TRP A 327 15.47 -20.85 5.72
CA TRP A 327 14.73 -19.77 5.08
C TRP A 327 14.77 -19.89 3.56
N ALA A 328 15.95 -20.18 2.99
CA ALA A 328 16.12 -20.30 1.54
C ALA A 328 15.29 -21.45 0.98
N GLN A 329 15.29 -22.61 1.64
CA GLN A 329 14.47 -23.77 1.24
C GLN A 329 12.97 -23.44 1.27
N LYS A 330 12.48 -22.83 2.35
CA LYS A 330 11.07 -22.39 2.45
C LYS A 330 10.71 -21.36 1.38
N THR A 331 11.65 -20.48 1.05
CA THR A 331 11.48 -19.46 0.00
C THR A 331 11.41 -20.10 -1.38
N LEU A 332 12.27 -21.08 -1.68
CA LEU A 332 12.20 -21.87 -2.92
C LEU A 332 10.86 -22.60 -3.08
N GLU A 333 10.37 -23.24 -2.03
CA GLU A 333 9.06 -23.90 -2.02
C GLU A 333 7.93 -22.90 -2.29
N THR A 334 8.03 -21.72 -1.68
CA THR A 334 7.06 -20.64 -1.87
C THR A 334 7.06 -20.17 -3.32
N LEU A 335 8.23 -19.83 -3.88
CA LEU A 335 8.35 -19.35 -5.27
C LEU A 335 7.93 -20.43 -6.28
N SER A 336 8.24 -21.69 -6.04
CA SER A 336 7.85 -22.83 -6.89
C SER A 336 6.33 -23.01 -6.98
N SER A 337 5.58 -22.50 -5.99
CA SER A 337 4.11 -22.55 -6.00
C SER A 337 3.45 -21.40 -6.79
N ARG A 338 4.20 -20.37 -7.19
CA ARG A 338 3.69 -19.17 -7.88
C ARG A 338 3.59 -19.37 -9.40
N SER A 339 2.82 -18.50 -10.06
CA SER A 339 2.77 -18.46 -11.52
C SER A 339 4.15 -18.07 -12.08
N PRO A 340 4.76 -18.88 -12.97
CA PRO A 340 6.04 -18.56 -13.60
C PRO A 340 6.01 -17.23 -14.36
N THR A 341 4.93 -16.97 -15.10
CA THR A 341 4.71 -15.70 -15.81
C THR A 341 4.68 -14.53 -14.84
N SER A 342 3.93 -14.68 -13.73
CA SER A 342 3.78 -13.63 -12.72
C SER A 342 5.11 -13.27 -12.07
N LEU A 343 5.94 -14.26 -11.72
CA LEU A 343 7.27 -14.02 -11.15
C LEU A 343 8.16 -13.23 -12.10
N LYS A 344 8.24 -13.63 -13.37
CA LYS A 344 9.10 -12.95 -14.35
C LYS A 344 8.62 -11.55 -14.69
N VAL A 345 7.32 -11.35 -14.85
CA VAL A 345 6.74 -10.03 -15.10
C VAL A 345 6.93 -9.11 -13.89
N ALA A 346 6.69 -9.60 -12.67
CA ALA A 346 6.89 -8.82 -11.44
C ALA A 346 8.36 -8.38 -11.27
N LEU A 347 9.32 -9.31 -11.44
CA LEU A 347 10.74 -8.97 -11.36
C LEU A 347 11.13 -7.91 -12.40
N ARG A 348 10.70 -8.09 -13.65
CA ARG A 348 10.99 -7.12 -14.72
C ARG A 348 10.35 -5.76 -14.45
N ALA A 349 9.11 -5.73 -13.95
CA ALA A 349 8.42 -4.50 -13.59
C ALA A 349 9.18 -3.74 -12.50
N LEU A 350 9.65 -4.41 -11.45
CA LEU A 350 10.46 -3.77 -10.40
C LEU A 350 11.78 -3.21 -10.92
N ARG A 351 12.51 -3.95 -11.77
CA ARG A 351 13.80 -3.50 -12.31
C ARG A 351 13.65 -2.26 -13.18
N LEU A 352 12.58 -2.20 -13.98
CA LEU A 352 12.27 -1.04 -14.82
C LEU A 352 11.69 0.12 -13.98
N GLY A 353 10.82 -0.18 -13.01
CA GLY A 353 10.13 0.76 -12.13
C GLY A 353 11.05 1.61 -11.25
N ARG A 354 12.28 1.15 -11.00
CA ARG A 354 13.36 1.97 -10.38
C ARG A 354 13.63 3.28 -11.13
N ARG A 355 13.34 3.34 -12.44
CA ARG A 355 13.63 4.50 -13.30
C ARG A 355 12.37 5.27 -13.71
N TRP A 356 11.20 4.70 -13.45
CA TRP A 356 9.92 5.33 -13.80
C TRP A 356 9.59 6.43 -12.81
N THR A 357 8.94 7.46 -13.35
CA THR A 357 8.12 8.40 -12.59
C THR A 357 6.83 7.73 -12.11
N ILE A 358 6.16 8.33 -11.11
CA ILE A 358 4.92 7.80 -10.56
C ILE A 358 3.79 7.69 -11.62
N ASP A 359 3.69 8.64 -12.55
CA ASP A 359 2.71 8.63 -13.65
C ASP A 359 3.05 7.58 -14.70
N GLU A 360 4.33 7.46 -15.10
CA GLU A 360 4.78 6.38 -15.99
C GLU A 360 4.49 5.01 -15.40
N THR A 361 4.64 4.85 -14.08
CA THR A 361 4.32 3.61 -13.39
C THR A 361 2.87 3.21 -13.63
N PHE A 362 1.89 4.04 -13.25
CA PHE A 362 0.49 3.68 -13.40
C PHE A 362 0.08 3.48 -14.87
N GLN A 363 0.63 4.26 -15.79
CA GLN A 363 0.39 4.07 -17.22
C GLN A 363 0.90 2.73 -17.73
N ARG A 364 2.09 2.31 -17.29
CA ARG A 364 2.71 1.04 -17.71
C ARG A 364 2.06 -0.15 -17.02
N GLU A 365 1.80 -0.05 -15.72
CA GLU A 365 1.08 -1.08 -14.97
C GLU A 365 -0.31 -1.32 -15.54
N HIS A 366 -1.03 -0.29 -16.00
CA HIS A 366 -2.30 -0.47 -16.72
C HIS A 366 -2.15 -1.38 -17.96
N GLY A 367 -1.09 -1.17 -18.76
CA GLY A 367 -0.80 -2.04 -19.90
C GLY A 367 -0.48 -3.48 -19.50
N ILE A 368 0.27 -3.67 -18.41
CA ILE A 368 0.59 -5.00 -17.87
C ILE A 368 -0.68 -5.69 -17.34
N ALA A 369 -1.51 -4.96 -16.59
CA ALA A 369 -2.80 -5.43 -16.06
C ALA A 369 -3.76 -5.88 -17.17
N ALA A 370 -3.87 -5.09 -18.24
CA ALA A 370 -4.67 -5.43 -19.41
C ALA A 370 -4.22 -6.75 -20.07
N HIS A 371 -2.91 -7.03 -20.11
CA HIS A 371 -2.40 -8.33 -20.57
C HIS A 371 -2.81 -9.46 -19.63
N PHE A 372 -2.68 -9.29 -18.32
CA PHE A 372 -3.08 -10.30 -17.34
C PHE A 372 -4.57 -10.60 -17.34
N MET A 373 -5.44 -9.63 -17.65
CA MET A 373 -6.88 -9.89 -17.78
C MET A 373 -7.21 -10.87 -18.91
N ARG A 374 -6.33 -11.00 -19.89
CA ARG A 374 -6.44 -11.96 -21.00
C ARG A 374 -5.67 -13.25 -20.72
N HIS A 375 -4.82 -13.27 -19.68
CA HIS A 375 -3.93 -14.38 -19.37
C HIS A 375 -4.64 -15.47 -18.54
N PRO A 376 -4.46 -16.78 -18.85
CA PRO A 376 -5.16 -17.86 -18.16
C PRO A 376 -4.83 -17.96 -16.66
N ASP A 377 -3.58 -17.69 -16.27
CA ASP A 377 -3.14 -17.78 -14.87
C ASP A 377 -3.97 -16.93 -13.91
N PHE A 378 -4.45 -15.76 -14.33
CA PHE A 378 -5.23 -14.89 -13.45
C PHE A 378 -6.55 -15.56 -13.03
N VAL A 379 -7.33 -16.04 -14.02
CA VAL A 379 -8.62 -16.69 -13.77
C VAL A 379 -8.41 -18.00 -13.00
N GLU A 380 -7.42 -18.81 -13.39
CA GLU A 380 -7.12 -20.07 -12.72
C GLU A 380 -6.62 -19.86 -11.29
N GLY A 381 -5.71 -18.91 -11.07
CA GLY A 381 -5.17 -18.58 -9.75
C GLY A 381 -6.24 -18.06 -8.80
N VAL A 382 -7.08 -17.13 -9.26
CA VAL A 382 -8.21 -16.62 -8.47
C VAL A 382 -9.19 -17.74 -8.12
N LYS A 383 -9.57 -18.59 -9.09
CA LYS A 383 -10.48 -19.72 -8.83
C LYS A 383 -9.89 -20.72 -7.85
N ALA A 384 -8.63 -21.12 -8.04
CA ALA A 384 -7.93 -22.08 -7.21
C ALA A 384 -7.76 -21.60 -5.76
N ARG A 385 -7.47 -20.30 -5.57
CA ARG A 385 -7.11 -19.75 -4.25
C ARG A 385 -8.27 -19.11 -3.49
N LEU A 386 -9.21 -18.45 -4.18
CA LEU A 386 -10.27 -17.66 -3.55
C LEU A 386 -11.67 -18.29 -3.67
N MET A 387 -11.94 -19.05 -4.75
CA MET A 387 -13.28 -19.61 -5.01
C MET A 387 -13.40 -21.09 -4.63
N SER A 388 -12.32 -21.85 -4.75
CA SER A 388 -12.26 -23.25 -4.32
C SER A 388 -12.31 -23.37 -2.79
N LYS A 389 -13.11 -24.33 -2.29
CA LYS A 389 -13.20 -24.66 -0.87
C LYS A 389 -13.01 -26.18 -0.67
N PRO A 390 -11.88 -26.64 -0.10
CA PRO A 390 -10.72 -25.85 0.34
C PRO A 390 -9.95 -25.22 -0.83
N PRO A 391 -9.11 -24.19 -0.57
CA PRO A 391 -8.18 -23.68 -1.58
C PRO A 391 -7.28 -24.81 -2.09
N ARG A 392 -7.01 -24.81 -3.40
CA ARG A 392 -6.14 -25.80 -4.06
C ARG A 392 -4.92 -25.12 -4.67
N GLN A 393 -3.97 -25.93 -5.12
CA GLN A 393 -2.89 -25.47 -5.97
C GLN A 393 -3.45 -25.15 -7.37
N ALA A 394 -3.02 -24.03 -7.94
CA ALA A 394 -3.39 -23.63 -9.28
C ALA A 394 -2.56 -24.36 -10.33
N SER A 395 -3.15 -24.59 -11.50
CA SER A 395 -2.49 -25.23 -12.65
C SER A 395 -2.05 -24.16 -13.65
N TRP A 396 -0.82 -23.65 -13.47
CA TRP A 396 -0.27 -22.55 -14.27
C TRP A 396 -0.02 -22.91 -15.74
N GLN A 397 -0.19 -21.93 -16.61
CA GLN A 397 0.09 -22.00 -18.04
C GLN A 397 0.82 -20.72 -18.48
N PRO A 398 2.14 -20.77 -18.74
CA PRO A 398 3.02 -21.96 -18.71
C PRO A 398 3.26 -22.54 -17.32
N ALA A 399 3.63 -23.82 -17.25
CA ALA A 399 3.77 -24.53 -15.97
C ALA A 399 5.14 -24.33 -15.32
N THR A 400 6.18 -24.01 -16.12
CA THR A 400 7.57 -23.89 -15.67
C THR A 400 8.21 -22.57 -16.07
N LEU A 401 9.26 -22.15 -15.35
CA LEU A 401 10.00 -20.91 -15.65
C LEU A 401 10.65 -20.94 -17.04
N SER A 402 11.17 -22.09 -17.46
CA SER A 402 11.85 -22.27 -18.75
C SER A 402 10.95 -22.08 -19.97
N GLU A 403 9.64 -22.31 -19.82
CA GLU A 403 8.66 -22.12 -20.89
C GLU A 403 8.29 -20.64 -21.09
N VAL A 404 8.56 -19.79 -20.10
CA VAL A 404 8.28 -18.35 -20.15
C VAL A 404 9.51 -17.63 -20.71
N THR A 405 9.54 -17.34 -22.01
CA THR A 405 10.69 -16.68 -22.66
C THR A 405 10.76 -15.17 -22.36
N ASP A 406 11.94 -14.59 -22.52
CA ASP A 406 12.14 -13.14 -22.33
C ASP A 406 11.34 -12.29 -23.33
N GLU A 407 11.17 -12.78 -24.56
CA GLU A 407 10.31 -12.16 -25.58
C GLU A 407 8.84 -12.17 -25.17
N TYR A 408 8.38 -13.28 -24.58
CA TYR A 408 7.02 -13.40 -24.07
C TYR A 408 6.79 -12.43 -22.91
N VAL A 409 7.71 -12.38 -21.94
CA VAL A 409 7.65 -11.39 -20.84
C VAL A 409 7.70 -9.96 -21.39
N ALA A 410 8.52 -9.68 -22.41
CA ALA A 410 8.60 -8.36 -23.02
C ALA A 410 7.28 -7.89 -23.63
N SER A 411 6.41 -8.81 -24.07
CA SER A 411 5.11 -8.47 -24.65
C SER A 411 4.19 -7.73 -23.67
N PHE A 412 4.24 -8.06 -22.37
CA PHE A 412 3.46 -7.41 -21.31
C PHE A 412 3.79 -5.91 -21.14
N PHE A 413 4.98 -5.48 -21.60
CA PHE A 413 5.46 -4.11 -21.46
C PHE A 413 5.34 -3.29 -22.74
N LYS A 414 4.78 -3.87 -23.82
CA LYS A 414 4.53 -3.17 -25.08
C LYS A 414 3.18 -2.48 -25.03
N LEU A 415 3.13 -1.25 -25.53
CA LEU A 415 1.87 -0.58 -25.84
C LEU A 415 1.39 -1.08 -27.21
N PRO A 416 0.18 -1.65 -27.32
CA PRO A 416 -0.35 -2.10 -28.61
C PRO A 416 -0.44 -0.95 -29.62
N GLU A 417 -0.28 -1.27 -30.90
CA GLU A 417 -0.36 -0.27 -31.96
C GLU A 417 -1.78 0.36 -32.01
N GLY A 418 -1.84 1.69 -32.02
CA GLY A 418 -3.10 2.43 -32.02
C GLY A 418 -3.75 2.63 -30.63
N GLU A 419 -3.20 2.04 -29.56
CA GLU A 419 -3.66 2.31 -28.20
C GLU A 419 -2.90 3.50 -27.58
N SER A 420 -3.63 4.37 -26.87
CA SER A 420 -3.04 5.42 -26.05
C SER A 420 -2.84 4.95 -24.61
N ARG A 421 -1.84 5.51 -23.93
CA ARG A 421 -1.68 5.28 -22.49
C ARG A 421 -2.91 5.80 -21.72
N MET A 422 -3.13 5.22 -20.55
CA MET A 422 -4.18 5.66 -19.64
C MET A 422 -4.01 7.14 -19.27
N GLU A 423 -5.05 7.93 -19.49
CA GLU A 423 -5.10 9.32 -19.00
C GLU A 423 -5.20 9.35 -17.47
N LEU A 424 -4.45 10.24 -16.83
CA LEU A 424 -4.38 10.38 -15.37
C LEU A 424 -5.08 11.65 -14.88
N PHE A 425 -5.46 11.69 -13.60
CA PHE A 425 -6.12 12.84 -12.98
C PHE A 425 -5.14 13.70 -12.16
N GLY A 426 -4.33 14.50 -12.85
CA GLY A 426 -3.45 15.48 -12.21
C GLY A 426 -2.09 15.56 -12.88
N ASP A 427 -1.20 16.33 -12.25
CA ASP A 427 0.13 16.68 -12.76
C ASP A 427 1.27 16.07 -11.91
N ALA A 428 0.96 15.07 -11.07
CA ALA A 428 1.95 14.45 -10.22
C ALA A 428 2.95 13.63 -11.03
N GLU A 429 4.16 14.17 -11.13
CA GLU A 429 5.32 13.56 -11.76
C GLU A 429 6.51 13.67 -10.80
N PHE A 430 6.93 12.55 -10.23
CA PHE A 430 8.13 12.48 -9.39
C PHE A 430 8.79 11.11 -9.49
N ARG A 431 10.11 11.07 -9.30
CA ARG A 431 10.91 9.83 -9.28
C ARG A 431 11.14 9.30 -7.87
N GLU A 432 11.07 10.16 -6.87
CA GLU A 432 11.17 9.80 -5.45
C GLU A 432 9.99 10.43 -4.72
N TYR A 433 9.51 9.76 -3.67
CA TYR A 433 8.39 10.30 -2.89
C TYR A 433 8.79 11.64 -2.25
N PRO A 434 8.01 12.73 -2.46
CA PRO A 434 8.34 14.05 -1.92
C PRO A 434 8.20 14.14 -0.39
N HIS A 435 7.67 13.09 0.23
CA HIS A 435 7.31 13.02 1.65
C HIS A 435 8.01 11.84 2.37
N ALA A 436 9.08 11.28 1.80
CA ALA A 436 9.82 10.17 2.40
C ALA A 436 10.35 10.46 3.81
N GLN A 437 10.60 11.74 4.13
CA GLN A 437 11.10 12.22 5.43
C GLN A 437 10.22 11.86 6.65
N TYR A 438 8.94 11.51 6.46
CA TYR A 438 8.06 11.11 7.57
C TYR A 438 8.17 9.63 7.95
N ALA A 439 8.88 8.82 7.15
CA ALA A 439 9.21 7.44 7.45
C ALA A 439 10.50 7.33 8.30
N LEU A 440 10.88 6.10 8.64
CA LEU A 440 12.21 5.82 9.19
C LEU A 440 13.30 6.13 8.15
N PRO A 441 14.52 6.50 8.57
CA PRO A 441 15.62 6.78 7.64
C PRO A 441 15.95 5.54 6.80
N SER A 442 16.13 5.76 5.49
CA SER A 442 16.56 4.74 4.54
C SER A 442 18.03 4.35 4.72
N GLU A 443 18.42 3.18 4.24
CA GLU A 443 19.82 2.75 4.22
C GLU A 443 20.70 3.74 3.45
N GLN A 444 20.19 4.33 2.35
CA GLN A 444 20.92 5.31 1.55
C GLN A 444 21.13 6.65 2.29
N GLU A 445 20.19 7.08 3.12
CA GLU A 445 20.37 8.26 3.97
C GLU A 445 21.40 8.01 5.07
N ILE A 446 21.39 6.82 5.67
CA ILE A 446 22.36 6.39 6.67
C ILE A 446 23.76 6.29 6.05
N GLU A 447 23.88 5.68 4.87
CA GLU A 447 25.14 5.57 4.14
C GLU A 447 25.78 6.94 3.87
N ARG A 448 25.01 7.87 3.28
CA ARG A 448 25.49 9.22 2.99
C ARG A 448 26.01 9.90 4.27
N PHE A 449 25.24 9.80 5.35
CA PHE A 449 25.62 10.37 6.62
C PHE A 449 26.91 9.78 7.19
N VAL A 450 27.05 8.45 7.16
CA VAL A 450 28.24 7.74 7.67
C VAL A 450 29.47 8.14 6.88
N ARG A 451 29.38 8.20 5.54
CA ARG A 451 30.50 8.57 4.66
C ARG A 451 31.01 10.00 4.91
N ASP A 452 30.12 10.91 5.29
CA ASP A 452 30.45 12.33 5.45
C ASP A 452 30.97 12.68 6.86
N THR A 453 30.51 11.98 7.90
CA THR A 453 30.58 12.54 9.27
C THR A 453 30.96 11.56 10.39
N SER A 454 30.82 10.25 10.20
CA SER A 454 30.79 9.33 11.34
C SER A 454 32.15 8.77 11.76
N LYS A 455 32.46 8.88 13.06
CA LYS A 455 33.54 8.11 13.71
C LYS A 455 33.02 6.93 14.53
N ASP A 456 31.84 7.05 15.15
CA ASP A 456 31.31 6.05 16.10
C ASP A 456 29.84 5.67 15.82
N ARG A 457 29.48 4.41 16.10
CA ARG A 457 28.12 3.88 15.85
C ARG A 457 27.09 4.52 16.79
N ASN A 458 27.41 4.66 18.08
CA ASN A 458 26.47 5.21 19.05
C ASN A 458 26.24 6.71 18.81
N GLU A 459 27.30 7.44 18.48
CA GLU A 459 27.20 8.85 18.09
C GLU A 459 26.29 9.02 16.86
N THR A 460 26.48 8.20 15.83
CA THR A 460 25.64 8.23 14.61
C THR A 460 24.17 7.97 14.93
N VAL A 461 23.88 6.94 15.73
CA VAL A 461 22.51 6.63 16.16
C VAL A 461 21.88 7.83 16.87
N ASN A 462 22.58 8.44 17.82
CA ASN A 462 22.07 9.60 18.58
C ASN A 462 21.80 10.81 17.67
N GLN A 463 22.67 11.05 16.68
CA GLN A 463 22.49 12.12 15.71
C GLN A 463 21.26 11.90 14.83
N PHE A 464 21.01 10.66 14.37
CA PHE A 464 19.79 10.32 13.63
C PHE A 464 18.53 10.47 14.46
N VAL A 465 18.53 9.95 15.69
CA VAL A 465 17.39 10.07 16.62
C VAL A 465 17.04 11.54 16.85
N SER A 466 18.04 12.41 17.04
CA SER A 466 17.81 13.85 17.16
C SER A 466 17.27 14.47 15.86
N LYS A 467 17.89 14.15 14.72
CA LYS A 467 17.50 14.68 13.39
C LYS A 467 16.08 14.26 12.98
N TRP A 468 15.62 13.09 13.40
CA TRP A 468 14.25 12.59 13.18
C TRP A 468 13.29 12.95 14.31
N GLY A 469 13.62 13.92 15.17
CA GLY A 469 12.70 14.43 16.18
C GLY A 469 12.28 13.40 17.22
N GLN A 470 13.20 12.51 17.62
CA GLN A 470 12.94 11.41 18.57
C GLN A 470 11.88 10.42 18.09
N LYS A 471 11.64 10.31 16.78
CA LYS A 471 10.71 9.34 16.21
C LYS A 471 11.09 7.92 16.62
N GLU A 472 10.12 7.18 17.13
CA GLU A 472 10.32 5.80 17.56
C GLU A 472 10.71 4.89 16.39
N GLY A 473 11.54 3.87 16.66
CA GLY A 473 12.05 2.94 15.67
C GLY A 473 13.29 3.43 14.92
N VAL A 474 13.61 4.74 14.96
CA VAL A 474 14.81 5.29 14.32
C VAL A 474 16.07 4.71 14.95
N LYS A 475 16.12 4.64 16.27
CA LYS A 475 17.27 4.10 17.00
C LYS A 475 17.54 2.66 16.58
N GLU A 476 16.52 1.82 16.59
CA GLU A 476 16.59 0.40 16.28
C GLU A 476 16.95 0.17 14.81
N LYS A 477 16.31 0.89 13.88
CA LYS A 477 16.59 0.82 12.44
C LYS A 477 18.02 1.23 12.13
N VAL A 478 18.50 2.37 12.65
CA VAL A 478 19.84 2.85 12.37
C VAL A 478 20.88 1.92 12.99
N ALA A 479 20.66 1.44 14.22
CA ALA A 479 21.55 0.47 14.85
C ALA A 479 21.68 -0.83 14.05
N GLU A 480 20.56 -1.36 13.51
CA GLU A 480 20.56 -2.55 12.64
C GLU A 480 21.37 -2.32 11.37
N VAL A 481 21.12 -1.22 10.66
CA VAL A 481 21.81 -0.90 9.40
C VAL A 481 23.30 -0.74 9.64
N LEU A 482 23.70 0.00 10.68
CA LEU A 482 25.11 0.17 11.01
C LEU A 482 25.78 -1.16 11.38
N ALA A 483 25.10 -2.03 12.11
CA ALA A 483 25.64 -3.34 12.47
C ALA A 483 25.89 -4.21 11.23
N ARG A 484 25.03 -4.11 10.21
CA ARG A 484 25.10 -4.92 8.98
C ARG A 484 26.01 -4.34 7.90
N ARG A 485 26.04 -3.01 7.74
CA ARG A 485 26.66 -2.32 6.60
C ARG A 485 27.95 -1.57 6.93
N THR A 486 28.44 -1.63 8.17
CA THR A 486 29.69 -0.94 8.53
C THR A 486 30.73 -1.86 9.15
N VAL A 487 31.99 -1.58 8.86
CA VAL A 487 33.16 -2.19 9.47
C VAL A 487 34.03 -1.12 10.13
N SER A 488 34.92 -1.52 11.04
CA SER A 488 35.93 -0.61 11.61
C SER A 488 36.92 -0.21 10.53
N ASP A 489 37.25 1.07 10.43
CA ASP A 489 38.25 1.59 9.48
C ASP A 489 39.70 1.37 9.94
N GLY A 490 39.90 0.72 11.10
CA GLY A 490 41.20 0.47 11.73
C GLY A 490 41.83 1.69 12.41
N LYS A 491 41.19 2.86 12.34
CA LYS A 491 41.60 4.14 12.95
C LYS A 491 40.59 4.65 13.99
N GLY A 492 39.64 3.80 14.38
CA GLY A 492 38.58 4.14 15.33
C GLY A 492 37.37 4.85 14.70
N GLY A 493 37.27 4.83 13.36
CA GLY A 493 36.14 5.31 12.57
C GLY A 493 35.27 4.17 12.00
N LEU A 494 34.17 4.53 11.34
CA LEU A 494 33.32 3.60 10.60
C LEU A 494 33.52 3.74 9.10
N LYS A 495 33.58 2.62 8.41
CA LYS A 495 33.55 2.55 6.96
C LYS A 495 32.34 1.74 6.50
N TRP A 496 31.63 2.23 5.49
CA TRP A 496 30.59 1.46 4.82
C TRP A 496 31.21 0.29 4.05
N ASP A 497 30.66 -0.90 4.26
CA ASP A 497 31.06 -2.15 3.59
C ASP A 497 30.56 -2.23 2.14
#